data_AF-Q13ST7-F1
#
_entry.id   AF-Q13ST7-F1
#
_cell.length_a   1.000
_cell.length_b   1.000
_cell.length_c   1.000
_cell.angle_alpha   90.00
_cell.angle_beta   90.00
_cell.angle_gamma   90.00
#
_symmetry.space_group_name_H-M   'P 1'
#
loop_
_entity.id
_entity.type
_entity.pdbx_description
1 polymer ?
#
loop_
_entity_poly.entity_id
_entity_poly.type
_entity_poly.pdbx_seq_one_letter_code
_entity_poly.pdbx_strand_id
1 'polypeptide(L)'
;MFRFEADLKVFLHREPIDFRAGINSLVTLVEQSMQLDPFARAVYAFHNRRRNRIKLLLYERNGFWLMLRRLEEDHFIWPRRQQAVIELTTEQLRWLLEGIDIEAMCRHPARRYRHAS
;
A
#
# COMPACT_ATOMS: atom_id res chain seq x y z
N MET A 1 -4.13 -8.46 -14.55
CA MET A 1 -3.84 -7.48 -13.48
C MET A 1 -3.24 -8.23 -12.31
N PHE A 2 -2.12 -7.76 -11.75
CA PHE A 2 -1.47 -8.39 -10.59
C PHE A 2 -2.45 -8.42 -9.40
N ARG A 3 -2.55 -9.54 -8.68
CA ARG A 3 -3.38 -9.67 -7.49
C ARG A 3 -2.53 -10.20 -6.34
N PHE A 4 -2.55 -9.48 -5.23
CA PHE A 4 -2.04 -9.98 -3.96
C PHE A 4 -3.07 -10.89 -3.30
N GLU A 5 -2.61 -11.87 -2.52
CA GLU A 5 -3.48 -12.76 -1.75
C GLU A 5 -4.26 -11.98 -0.69
N ALA A 6 -5.48 -12.42 -0.36
CA ALA A 6 -6.38 -11.67 0.51
C ALA A 6 -5.86 -11.51 1.96
N ASP A 7 -4.99 -12.42 2.40
CA ASP A 7 -4.41 -12.48 3.75
C ASP A 7 -3.12 -11.67 3.89
N LEU A 8 -2.62 -11.07 2.81
CA LEU A 8 -1.37 -10.32 2.82
C LEU A 8 -1.56 -8.98 3.54
N LYS A 9 -0.68 -8.69 4.50
CA LYS A 9 -0.65 -7.38 5.16
C LYS A 9 -0.15 -6.32 4.18
N VAL A 10 -0.76 -5.15 4.17
CA VAL A 10 -0.30 -4.01 3.37
C VAL A 10 -0.03 -2.83 4.27
N PHE A 11 1.17 -2.26 4.18
CA PHE A 11 1.59 -1.09 4.92
C PHE A 11 1.97 0.03 3.97
N LEU A 12 1.42 1.21 4.18
CA LEU A 12 1.77 2.42 3.45
C LEU A 12 2.64 3.30 4.32
N HIS A 13 3.78 3.70 3.77
CA HIS A 13 4.56 4.79 4.35
C HIS A 13 3.86 6.13 4.04
N ARG A 14 3.55 6.91 5.07
CA ARG A 14 2.76 8.15 4.91
C ARG A 14 3.49 9.24 4.15
N GLU A 15 4.76 9.46 4.46
CA GLU A 15 5.55 10.56 3.89
C GLU A 15 6.13 10.18 2.52
N PRO A 16 6.29 11.15 1.60
CA PRO A 16 6.92 10.88 0.32
C PRO A 16 8.38 10.52 0.51
N ILE A 17 8.87 9.60 -0.32
CA ILE A 17 10.29 9.21 -0.32
C ILE A 17 11.01 9.70 -1.58
N ASP A 18 12.34 9.69 -1.55
CA ASP A 18 13.15 9.80 -2.75
C ASP A 18 13.02 8.52 -3.59
N PHE A 19 12.52 8.65 -4.82
CA PHE A 19 12.30 7.51 -5.72
C PHE A 19 13.58 6.98 -6.39
N ARG A 20 14.74 7.54 -6.07
CA ARG A 20 16.05 6.92 -6.34
C ARG A 20 16.37 5.76 -5.39
N ALA A 21 15.69 5.67 -4.23
CA ALA A 21 15.89 4.61 -3.25
C ALA A 21 15.67 3.21 -3.85
N GLY A 22 16.71 2.38 -3.85
CA GLY A 22 16.63 0.97 -4.24
C GLY A 22 16.12 0.08 -3.11
N ILE A 23 16.17 -1.24 -3.30
CA ILE A 23 15.70 -2.23 -2.32
C ILE A 23 16.32 -1.99 -0.94
N ASN A 24 17.65 -1.90 -0.82
CA ASN A 24 18.32 -1.77 0.48
C ASN A 24 17.88 -0.52 1.24
N SER A 25 17.74 0.63 0.55
CA SER A 25 17.26 1.86 1.17
C SER A 25 15.81 1.75 1.64
N LEU A 26 14.97 1.03 0.90
CA LEU A 26 13.57 0.80 1.29
C LEU A 26 13.46 -0.19 2.44
N VAL A 27 14.30 -1.24 2.47
CA VAL A 27 14.40 -2.17 3.61
C VAL A 27 14.77 -1.40 4.89
N THR A 28 15.81 -0.57 4.82
CA THR A 28 16.19 0.30 5.95
C THR A 28 15.04 1.22 6.38
N LEU A 29 14.28 1.75 5.43
CA LEU A 29 13.13 2.61 5.75
C LEU A 29 12.00 1.81 6.44
N VAL A 30 11.72 0.58 6.01
CA VAL A 30 10.76 -0.32 6.68
C VAL A 30 11.21 -0.59 8.13
N GLU A 31 12.47 -0.95 8.33
CA GLU A 31 13.00 -1.26 9.66
C GLU A 31 13.03 -0.03 10.57
N GLN A 32 13.66 1.06 10.10
CA GLN A 32 14.01 2.19 10.96
C GLN A 32 12.90 3.23 11.05
N SER A 33 12.15 3.47 9.97
CA SER A 33 11.10 4.49 9.98
C SER A 33 9.73 3.90 10.23
N MET A 34 9.43 2.72 9.67
CA MET A 34 8.13 2.07 9.88
C MET A 34 8.10 1.19 11.12
N GLN A 35 9.28 0.82 11.66
CA GLN A 35 9.41 -0.07 12.82
C GLN A 35 8.73 -1.44 12.56
N LEU A 36 8.90 -1.96 11.35
CA LEU A 36 8.34 -3.22 10.88
C LEU A 36 9.44 -4.16 10.37
N ASP A 37 9.14 -5.45 10.31
CA ASP A 37 10.06 -6.46 9.77
C ASP A 37 9.97 -6.52 8.23
N PRO A 38 11.02 -6.15 7.48
CA PRO A 38 11.01 -6.16 6.03
C PRO A 38 10.89 -7.57 5.41
N PHE A 39 11.20 -8.62 6.18
CA PHE A 39 11.07 -10.02 5.75
C PHE A 39 9.69 -10.60 6.01
N ALA A 40 8.82 -9.89 6.73
CA ALA A 40 7.46 -10.33 6.99
C ALA A 40 6.67 -10.53 5.69
N ARG A 41 5.69 -11.43 5.73
CA ARG A 41 4.72 -11.65 4.65
C ARG A 41 3.79 -10.43 4.53
N ALA A 42 4.29 -9.38 3.87
CA ALA A 42 3.63 -8.09 3.73
C ALA A 42 4.08 -7.35 2.46
N VAL A 43 3.29 -6.36 2.06
CA VAL A 43 3.64 -5.38 1.02
C VAL A 43 3.84 -4.01 1.66
N TYR A 44 4.99 -3.41 1.39
CA TYR A 44 5.31 -2.05 1.80
C TYR A 44 5.19 -1.10 0.61
N ALA A 45 4.25 -0.16 0.69
CA ALA A 45 3.94 0.78 -0.36
C ALA A 45 4.50 2.17 -0.04
N PHE A 46 5.17 2.76 -1.03
CA PHE A 46 5.77 4.08 -0.95
C PHE A 46 5.32 4.94 -2.12
N HIS A 47 5.22 6.25 -1.93
CA HIS A 47 4.87 7.20 -2.98
C HIS A 47 5.92 8.31 -3.12
N ASN A 48 6.02 8.89 -4.31
CA ASN A 48 6.91 10.02 -4.53
C ASN A 48 6.21 11.33 -4.14
N ARG A 49 6.97 12.43 -4.02
CA ARG A 49 6.41 13.74 -3.66
C ARG A 49 5.30 14.23 -4.59
N ARG A 50 5.37 13.90 -5.88
CA ARG A 50 4.31 14.23 -6.85
C ARG A 50 3.09 13.30 -6.74
N ARG A 51 3.18 12.15 -6.06
CA ARG A 51 2.15 11.10 -6.00
C ARG A 51 1.79 10.50 -7.37
N ASN A 52 2.65 10.61 -8.38
CA ASN A 52 2.44 9.94 -9.68
C ASN A 52 3.23 8.63 -9.81
N ARG A 53 3.95 8.21 -8.77
CA ARG A 53 4.69 6.95 -8.73
C ARG A 53 4.49 6.24 -7.40
N ILE A 54 4.35 4.92 -7.46
CA ILE A 54 4.30 4.02 -6.31
C ILE A 54 5.37 2.95 -6.46
N LYS A 55 6.08 2.66 -5.36
CA LYS A 55 6.91 1.47 -5.22
C LYS A 55 6.26 0.50 -4.24
N LEU A 56 6.20 -0.77 -4.59
CA LEU A 56 5.80 -1.87 -3.71
C LEU A 56 7.01 -2.76 -3.46
N LEU A 57 7.44 -2.85 -2.21
CA LEU A 57 8.49 -3.75 -1.74
C LEU A 57 7.84 -4.94 -1.03
N LEU A 58 8.31 -6.15 -1.32
CA LEU A 58 7.89 -7.38 -0.64
C LEU A 58 9.02 -8.40 -0.64
N TYR A 59 9.12 -9.19 0.42
CA TYR A 59 10.03 -10.33 0.50
C TYR A 59 9.28 -11.62 0.20
N GLU A 60 9.81 -12.45 -0.70
CA GLU A 60 9.25 -13.75 -1.00
C GLU A 60 10.37 -14.79 -1.10
N ARG A 61 10.23 -15.89 -0.35
CA ARG A 61 11.12 -17.06 -0.29
C ARG A 61 12.59 -16.72 0.03
N ASN A 62 13.32 -16.23 -0.96
CA ASN A 62 14.75 -15.98 -0.89
C ASN A 62 15.15 -14.59 -1.41
N GLY A 63 14.20 -13.72 -1.74
CA GLY A 63 14.52 -12.44 -2.36
C GLY A 63 13.48 -11.35 -2.17
N PHE A 64 13.94 -10.11 -2.32
CA PHE A 64 13.09 -8.94 -2.37
C PHE A 64 12.64 -8.68 -3.81
N TRP A 65 11.34 -8.42 -3.96
CA TRP A 65 10.76 -7.87 -5.16
C TRP A 65 10.47 -6.39 -4.97
N LEU A 66 10.75 -5.61 -6.01
CA LEU A 66 10.41 -4.20 -6.08
C LEU A 66 9.63 -3.93 -7.35
N MET A 67 8.34 -3.60 -7.20
CA MET A 67 7.49 -3.20 -8.30
C MET A 67 7.33 -1.69 -8.31
N LEU A 68 7.54 -1.07 -9.47
CA LEU A 68 7.32 0.36 -9.70
C LEU A 68 6.13 0.54 -10.63
N ARG A 69 5.16 1.35 -10.21
CA ARG A 69 4.13 1.87 -11.10
C ARG A 69 4.28 3.38 -11.24
N ARG A 70 4.30 3.85 -12.48
CA ARG A 70 4.25 5.27 -12.84
C ARG A 70 2.95 5.54 -13.58
N LEU A 71 2.26 6.60 -13.21
CA LEU A 71 1.19 7.16 -14.01
C LEU A 71 1.80 8.14 -15.03
N GLU A 72 1.35 8.08 -16.27
CA GLU A 72 1.77 9.04 -17.30
C GLU A 72 1.09 10.40 -17.06
N GLU A 73 -0.18 10.37 -16.67
CA GLU A 73 -1.01 11.51 -16.28
C GLU A 73 -1.67 11.21 -14.91
N ASP A 74 -2.15 12.22 -14.19
CA ASP A 74 -2.75 12.12 -12.85
C ASP A 74 -1.81 11.77 -11.67
N HIS A 75 -2.44 11.66 -10.50
CA HIS A 75 -1.82 11.41 -9.21
C HIS A 75 -2.64 10.39 -8.41
N PHE A 76 -1.95 9.51 -7.69
CA PHE A 76 -2.56 8.65 -6.69
C PHE A 76 -3.12 9.46 -5.52
N ILE A 77 -4.30 9.08 -5.05
CA ILE A 77 -4.94 9.68 -3.88
C ILE A 77 -4.36 9.01 -2.63
N TRP A 78 -3.25 9.56 -2.12
CA TRP A 78 -2.59 9.02 -0.94
C TRP A 78 -3.37 9.38 0.34
N PRO A 79 -3.68 8.42 1.22
CA PRO A 79 -4.48 8.66 2.43
C PRO A 79 -3.83 9.69 3.36
N ARG A 80 -4.64 10.55 3.98
CA ARG A 80 -4.14 11.66 4.82
C ARG A 80 -4.32 11.39 6.31
N ARG A 81 -3.95 10.19 6.75
CA ARG A 81 -4.06 9.81 8.17
C ARG A 81 -2.92 10.38 9.00
N GLN A 82 -3.14 10.53 10.31
CA GLN A 82 -2.12 11.03 11.24
C GLN A 82 -1.02 9.99 11.52
N GLN A 83 -1.31 8.70 11.34
CA GLN A 83 -0.34 7.63 11.60
C GLN A 83 0.80 7.65 10.57
N ALA A 84 2.04 7.51 11.04
CA ALA A 84 3.21 7.43 10.16
C ALA A 84 3.17 6.23 9.19
N VAL A 85 2.51 5.14 9.61
CA VAL A 85 2.28 3.94 8.81
C VAL A 85 0.79 3.66 8.79
N ILE A 86 0.26 3.39 7.59
CA ILE A 86 -1.16 3.11 7.38
C ILE A 86 -1.31 1.66 6.95
N GLU A 87 -2.04 0.87 7.73
CA GLU A 87 -2.39 -0.50 7.34
C GLU A 87 -3.60 -0.48 6.40
N LEU A 88 -3.49 -1.21 5.29
CA LEU A 88 -4.54 -1.40 4.31
C LEU A 88 -4.83 -2.89 4.10
N THR A 89 -6.04 -3.18 3.63
CA THR A 89 -6.33 -4.48 3.01
C THR A 89 -5.77 -4.53 1.59
N THR A 90 -5.61 -5.72 1.03
CA THR A 90 -5.23 -5.88 -0.39
C THR A 90 -6.25 -5.33 -1.37
N GLU A 91 -7.52 -5.25 -0.98
CA GLU A 91 -8.57 -4.57 -1.73
C GLU A 91 -8.37 -3.05 -1.74
N GLN A 92 -8.08 -2.46 -0.58
CA GLN A 92 -7.76 -1.02 -0.49
C GLN A 92 -6.49 -0.67 -1.29
N LEU A 93 -5.48 -1.53 -1.27
CA LEU A 93 -4.29 -1.36 -2.13
C LEU A 93 -4.67 -1.39 -3.62
N ARG A 94 -5.54 -2.31 -4.04
CA ARG A 94 -6.03 -2.37 -5.42
C ARG A 94 -6.70 -1.07 -5.82
N TRP A 95 -7.63 -0.56 -5.01
CA TRP A 95 -8.33 0.68 -5.27
C TRP A 95 -7.38 1.87 -5.38
N LEU A 96 -6.42 1.97 -4.47
CA LEU A 96 -5.37 2.99 -4.54
C LEU A 96 -4.60 2.90 -5.86
N LEU A 97 -4.20 1.69 -6.27
CA LEU A 97 -3.52 1.47 -7.55
C LEU A 97 -4.42 1.80 -8.75
N GLU A 98 -5.73 1.68 -8.63
CA GLU A 98 -6.71 2.11 -9.65
C GLU A 98 -6.97 3.62 -9.66
N GLY A 99 -6.39 4.37 -8.72
CA GLY A 99 -6.58 5.82 -8.60
C GLY A 99 -7.81 6.23 -7.79
N ILE A 100 -8.44 5.29 -7.09
CA ILE A 100 -9.65 5.53 -6.31
C ILE A 100 -9.30 6.05 -4.92
N ASP A 101 -10.06 7.04 -4.43
CA ASP A 101 -9.96 7.55 -3.07
C ASP A 101 -10.49 6.52 -2.05
N ILE A 102 -9.57 5.85 -1.36
CA ILE A 102 -9.91 4.83 -0.37
C ILE A 102 -10.52 5.40 0.92
N GLU A 103 -10.35 6.69 1.21
CA GLU A 103 -10.94 7.35 2.39
C GLU A 103 -12.39 7.75 2.12
N ALA A 104 -12.77 7.95 0.85
CA ALA A 104 -14.14 8.21 0.44
C ALA A 104 -15.01 6.93 0.34
N MET A 105 -14.42 5.74 0.43
CA MET A 105 -15.16 4.48 0.31
C MET A 105 -15.97 4.17 1.58
N CYS A 106 -17.30 4.22 1.47
CA CYS A 106 -18.22 3.77 2.51
C CYS A 106 -18.89 2.45 2.10
N ARG A 107 -18.72 1.41 2.92
CA ARG A 107 -19.53 0.18 2.80
C ARG A 107 -20.88 0.37 3.48
N HIS A 108 -21.93 -0.23 2.92
CA HIS A 108 -23.19 -0.35 3.64
C HIS A 108 -22.99 -1.09 4.97
N PRO A 109 -23.74 -0.72 6.03
CA PRO A 109 -23.68 -1.44 7.28
C PRO A 109 -24.09 -2.90 7.06
N ALA A 110 -23.44 -3.84 7.77
CA ALA A 110 -23.83 -5.23 7.75
C ALA A 110 -25.26 -5.36 8.31
N ARG A 111 -26.20 -5.79 7.46
CA ARG A 111 -27.60 -6.01 7.86
C ARG A 111 -27.82 -7.50 8.04
N ARG A 112 -28.38 -7.89 9.20
CA ARG A 112 -28.83 -9.26 9.46
C ARG A 112 -30.34 -9.31 9.26
N TYR A 113 -30.80 -10.08 8.29
CA TYR A 113 -32.21 -10.31 8.04
C TYR A 113 -32.63 -11.65 8.65
N ARG A 114 -33.81 -11.68 9.30
CA ARG A 114 -34.36 -12.91 9.91
C ARG A 114 -35.23 -13.71 8.94
N HIS A 115 -35.78 -13.04 7.94
CA HIS A 115 -36.60 -13.63 6.89
C HIS A 115 -36.24 -12.96 5.56
N ALA A 116 -36.24 -13.74 4.48
CA ALA A 116 -36.28 -13.18 3.13
C ALA A 116 -37.72 -12.71 2.87
N SER A 117 -37.85 -11.48 2.40
CA SER A 117 -39.11 -10.94 1.87
C SER A 117 -39.46 -11.55 0.52
#